data_AF-A0AAU4NLW3-F1
#
_entry.id   AF-A0AAU4NLW3-F1
#
_cell.length_a   1.000
_cell.length_b   1.000
_cell.length_c   1.000
_cell.angle_alpha   90.00
_cell.angle_beta   90.00
_cell.angle_gamma   90.00
#
_symmetry.space_group_name_H-M   'P 1'
#
loop_
_entity.id
_entity.type
_entity.pdbx_description
1 polymer ?
#
loop_
_entity_poly.entity_id
_entity_poly.type
_entity_poly.pdbx_seq_one_letter_code
_entity_poly.pdbx_strand_id
1 'polypeptide(L)'
;MTIDLESNSSTLKSAFVAELYGAVISSEAAWEAVKTHVSAQEHERAADALVAVEKAKAQALRPLLTARGIEIDEQAARDRGRGWGALYPQVENWRQFWTGWIPSTEPWLRGMEFLQSISDEDDRTGVSSLIRYEECLLDFARLESTGADGGTALLESVISE
;
A
#
# COMPACT_ATOMS: atom_id res chain seq x y z
N MET A 1 -21.73 -18.91 -27.94
CA MET A 1 -20.81 -19.04 -26.78
C MET A 1 -20.81 -17.69 -26.10
N THR A 2 -21.68 -17.51 -25.11
CA THR A 2 -21.82 -16.26 -24.38
C THR A 2 -20.75 -16.26 -23.31
N ILE A 3 -19.76 -15.37 -23.42
CA ILE A 3 -18.77 -15.18 -22.35
C ILE A 3 -19.53 -14.55 -21.19
N ASP A 4 -19.56 -15.23 -20.06
CA ASP A 4 -20.13 -14.69 -18.83
C ASP A 4 -19.16 -13.65 -18.24
N LEU A 5 -19.40 -12.39 -18.61
CA LEU A 5 -18.58 -11.25 -18.21
C LEU A 5 -18.66 -10.98 -16.71
N GLU A 6 -19.74 -11.39 -16.04
CA GLU A 6 -19.92 -11.19 -14.60
C GLU A 6 -19.08 -12.18 -13.80
N SER A 7 -19.03 -13.44 -14.24
CA SER A 7 -18.17 -14.47 -13.64
C SER A 7 -16.68 -14.11 -13.74
N ASN A 8 -16.24 -13.64 -14.92
CA ASN A 8 -14.85 -13.20 -15.12
C ASN A 8 -14.50 -11.94 -14.29
N SER A 9 -15.43 -11.00 -14.15
CA SER A 9 -15.23 -9.79 -13.34
C SER A 9 -15.05 -10.12 -11.86
N SER A 10 -15.86 -11.04 -11.32
CA SER A 10 -15.77 -11.49 -9.92
C SER A 10 -14.42 -12.15 -9.61
N THR A 11 -13.94 -13.04 -10.48
CA THR A 11 -12.64 -13.71 -10.30
C THR A 11 -11.47 -12.72 -10.35
N LEU A 12 -11.49 -11.77 -11.29
CA LEU A 12 -10.45 -10.75 -11.40
C LEU A 12 -10.42 -9.82 -10.18
N LYS A 13 -11.58 -9.41 -9.66
CA LYS A 13 -11.68 -8.63 -8.42
C LYS A 13 -11.08 -9.39 -7.25
N SER A 14 -11.44 -10.66 -7.06
CA SER A 14 -10.92 -11.47 -5.95
C SER A 14 -9.41 -11.66 -6.05
N ALA A 15 -8.88 -11.92 -7.24
CA ALA A 15 -7.43 -12.02 -7.46
C ALA A 15 -6.71 -10.70 -7.14
N PHE A 16 -7.27 -9.57 -7.59
CA PHE A 16 -6.67 -8.26 -7.33
C PHE A 16 -6.75 -7.86 -5.84
N VAL A 17 -7.86 -8.11 -5.16
CA VAL A 17 -8.00 -7.88 -3.71
C VAL A 17 -7.01 -8.74 -2.91
N ALA A 18 -6.84 -10.01 -3.29
CA ALA A 18 -5.85 -10.91 -2.69
C ALA A 18 -4.43 -10.38 -2.86
N GLU A 19 -4.08 -9.97 -4.09
CA GLU A 19 -2.76 -9.44 -4.42
C GLU A 19 -2.47 -8.13 -3.68
N LEU A 20 -3.44 -7.20 -3.68
CA LEU A 20 -3.33 -5.92 -2.98
C LEU A 20 -3.14 -6.12 -1.48
N TYR A 21 -3.89 -7.03 -0.85
CA TYR A 21 -3.71 -7.33 0.56
C TYR A 21 -2.33 -7.91 0.85
N GLY A 22 -1.86 -8.87 0.04
CA GLY A 22 -0.51 -9.42 0.17
C GLY A 22 0.57 -8.34 0.00
N ALA A 23 0.39 -7.40 -0.92
CA ALA A 23 1.30 -6.28 -1.13
C ALA A 23 1.32 -5.33 0.07
N VAL A 24 0.17 -5.00 0.66
CA VAL A 24 0.07 -4.16 1.87
C VAL A 24 0.78 -4.79 3.05
N ILE A 25 0.55 -6.09 3.32
CA ILE A 25 1.24 -6.80 4.41
C ILE A 25 2.75 -6.89 4.16
N SER A 26 3.15 -7.05 2.90
CA SER A 26 4.57 -7.00 2.52
C SER A 26 5.17 -5.61 2.74
N SER A 27 4.45 -4.54 2.38
CA SER A 27 4.88 -3.15 2.54
C SER A 27 5.02 -2.79 4.03
N GLU A 28 4.04 -3.15 4.86
CA GLU A 28 4.09 -2.98 6.33
C GLU A 28 5.38 -3.59 6.90
N ALA A 29 5.66 -4.85 6.59
CA ALA A 29 6.86 -5.53 7.07
C ALA A 29 8.16 -4.98 6.48
N ALA A 30 8.12 -4.46 5.25
CA ALA A 30 9.26 -3.79 4.64
C ALA A 30 9.59 -2.50 5.41
N TRP A 31 8.61 -1.68 5.74
CA TRP A 31 8.81 -0.45 6.51
C TRP A 31 9.31 -0.74 7.93
N GLU A 32 8.76 -1.74 8.60
CA GLU A 32 9.27 -2.19 9.91
C GLU A 32 10.75 -2.61 9.84
N ALA A 33 11.20 -3.22 8.74
CA ALA A 33 12.61 -3.54 8.53
C ALA A 33 13.46 -2.30 8.19
N VAL A 34 12.97 -1.40 7.33
CA VAL A 34 13.66 -0.14 6.97
C VAL A 34 13.95 0.71 8.20
N LYS A 35 13.04 0.75 9.18
CA LYS A 35 13.21 1.45 10.46
C LYS A 35 14.52 1.10 11.17
N THR A 36 15.01 -0.13 11.01
CA THR A 36 16.26 -0.59 11.66
C THR A 36 17.52 -0.03 11.01
N HIS A 37 17.39 0.60 9.84
CA HIS A 37 18.50 1.09 9.02
C HIS A 37 18.52 2.61 8.87
N VAL A 38 17.38 3.29 9.03
CA VAL A 38 17.33 4.76 8.99
C VAL A 38 17.93 5.36 10.25
N SER A 39 18.82 6.34 10.10
CA SER A 39 19.52 6.98 11.22
C SER A 39 19.02 8.39 11.53
N ALA A 40 18.28 9.01 10.60
CA ALA A 40 17.70 10.32 10.80
C ALA A 40 16.35 10.18 11.52
N GLN A 41 16.16 10.91 12.61
CA GLN A 41 14.93 10.87 13.40
C GLN A 41 13.67 11.15 12.57
N GLU A 42 13.79 12.04 11.58
CA GLU A 42 12.70 12.33 10.65
C GLU A 42 12.32 11.12 9.77
N HIS A 43 13.30 10.39 9.24
CA HIS A 43 13.04 9.19 8.45
C HIS A 43 12.50 8.04 9.30
N GLU A 44 12.92 7.93 10.56
CA GLU A 44 12.34 6.97 11.52
C GLU A 44 10.86 7.27 11.75
N ARG A 45 10.52 8.54 12.00
CA ARG A 45 9.13 8.99 12.15
C ARG A 45 8.31 8.77 10.87
N ALA A 46 8.89 9.04 9.70
CA ALA A 46 8.25 8.77 8.42
C ALA A 46 7.97 7.27 8.25
N ALA A 47 8.94 6.41 8.57
CA ALA A 47 8.78 4.97 8.50
C ALA A 47 7.71 4.45 9.49
N ASP A 48 7.59 5.04 10.68
CA ASP A 48 6.49 4.77 11.61
C ASP A 48 5.12 5.13 11.02
N ALA A 49 5.02 6.32 10.42
CA ALA A 49 3.78 6.76 9.78
C ALA A 49 3.41 5.85 8.59
N LEU A 50 4.39 5.42 7.78
CA LEU A 50 4.19 4.47 6.68
C LEU A 50 3.66 3.11 7.18
N VAL A 51 4.23 2.55 8.25
CA VAL A 51 3.72 1.32 8.88
C VAL A 51 2.26 1.50 9.30
N ALA A 52 1.92 2.65 9.89
CA ALA A 52 0.55 2.92 10.33
C ALA A 52 -0.43 3.05 9.14
N VAL A 53 -0.02 3.69 8.03
CA VAL A 53 -0.82 3.75 6.80
C VAL A 53 -1.07 2.34 6.25
N GLU A 54 -0.04 1.50 6.14
CA GLU A 54 -0.22 0.14 5.61
C GLU A 54 -1.11 -0.73 6.53
N LYS A 55 -1.01 -0.56 7.86
CA LYS A 55 -1.93 -1.20 8.80
C LYS A 55 -3.37 -0.75 8.60
N ALA A 56 -3.61 0.55 8.36
CA ALA A 56 -4.94 1.07 8.05
C ALA A 56 -5.48 0.52 6.72
N LYS A 57 -4.65 0.44 5.67
CA LYS A 57 -5.01 -0.20 4.39
C LYS A 57 -5.38 -1.68 4.59
N ALA A 58 -4.60 -2.42 5.37
CA ALA A 58 -4.90 -3.83 5.66
C ALA A 58 -6.25 -3.97 6.39
N GLN A 59 -6.54 -3.09 7.35
CA GLN A 59 -7.83 -3.08 8.04
C GLN A 59 -8.99 -2.78 7.09
N ALA A 60 -8.84 -1.82 6.18
CA ALA A 60 -9.85 -1.49 5.17
C ALA A 60 -10.09 -2.64 4.16
N LEU A 61 -9.08 -3.46 3.88
CA LEU A 61 -9.18 -4.62 2.99
C LEU A 61 -9.82 -5.85 3.63
N ARG A 62 -9.65 -6.07 4.95
CA ARG A 62 -10.13 -7.29 5.66
C ARG A 62 -11.60 -7.64 5.40
N PRO A 63 -12.56 -6.68 5.39
CA PRO A 63 -13.95 -6.97 5.03
C PRO A 63 -14.10 -7.53 3.62
N LEU A 64 -13.34 -6.99 2.64
CA LEU A 64 -13.40 -7.42 1.24
C LEU A 64 -12.88 -8.85 1.07
N LEU A 65 -11.81 -9.24 1.78
CA LEU A 65 -11.32 -10.61 1.82
C LEU A 65 -12.36 -11.56 2.42
N THR A 66 -12.93 -11.16 3.56
CA THR A 66 -13.91 -11.96 4.32
C THR A 66 -15.16 -12.23 3.50
N ALA A 67 -15.73 -11.19 2.88
CA ALA A 67 -16.92 -11.31 2.03
C ALA A 67 -16.71 -12.25 0.82
N ARG A 68 -15.45 -12.41 0.39
CA ARG A 68 -15.07 -13.23 -0.77
C ARG A 68 -14.49 -14.59 -0.40
N GLY A 69 -14.36 -14.90 0.89
CA GLY A 69 -13.72 -16.14 1.36
C GLY A 69 -12.26 -16.29 0.93
N ILE A 70 -11.53 -15.18 0.79
CA ILE A 70 -10.13 -15.18 0.37
C ILE A 70 -9.24 -15.34 1.59
N GLU A 71 -8.39 -16.36 1.57
CA GLU A 71 -7.33 -16.57 2.57
C GLU A 71 -5.97 -16.16 2.00
N ILE A 72 -5.18 -15.45 2.79
CA ILE A 72 -3.84 -15.01 2.43
C ILE A 72 -2.86 -15.50 3.48
N ASP A 73 -1.74 -16.08 3.03
CA ASP A 73 -0.60 -16.37 3.88
C ASP A 73 0.11 -15.06 4.25
N GLU A 74 -0.37 -14.41 5.32
CA GLU A 74 0.22 -13.17 5.81
C GLU A 74 1.69 -13.36 6.22
N GLN A 75 2.10 -14.55 6.67
CA GLN A 75 3.48 -14.79 7.09
C GLN A 75 4.42 -14.78 5.89
N ALA A 76 4.06 -15.46 4.80
CA ALA A 76 4.81 -15.41 3.55
C ALA A 76 4.90 -13.99 2.97
N ALA A 77 3.82 -13.21 3.08
CA ALA A 77 3.84 -11.79 2.69
C ALA A 77 4.80 -10.97 3.58
N ARG A 78 4.77 -11.15 4.90
CA ARG A 78 5.70 -10.49 5.83
C ARG A 78 7.16 -10.88 5.57
N ASP A 79 7.43 -12.15 5.27
CA ASP A 79 8.78 -12.62 4.92
C ASP A 79 9.31 -11.97 3.65
N ARG A 80 8.47 -11.84 2.62
CA ARG A 80 8.78 -11.10 1.39
C ARG A 80 9.09 -9.63 1.70
N GLY A 81 8.24 -8.99 2.49
CA GLY A 81 8.39 -7.60 2.93
C GLY A 81 9.71 -7.35 3.65
N ARG A 82 10.04 -8.18 4.65
CA ARG A 82 11.33 -8.11 5.34
C ARG A 82 12.52 -8.25 4.38
N GLY A 83 12.41 -9.14 3.39
CA GLY A 83 13.42 -9.29 2.34
C GLY A 83 13.64 -8.01 1.55
N TRP A 84 12.56 -7.29 1.19
CA TRP A 84 12.65 -5.99 0.51
C TRP A 84 13.23 -4.90 1.41
N GLY A 85 12.76 -4.79 2.65
CA GLY A 85 13.27 -3.80 3.59
C GLY A 85 14.76 -3.98 3.90
N ALA A 86 15.25 -5.23 3.91
CA ALA A 86 16.68 -5.54 4.06
C ALA A 86 17.55 -5.08 2.88
N LEU A 87 16.96 -4.73 1.73
CA LEU A 87 17.67 -4.14 0.59
C LEU A 87 17.85 -2.62 0.73
N TYR A 88 17.15 -1.96 1.66
CA TYR A 88 17.24 -0.52 1.86
C TYR A 88 18.68 0.01 2.04
N PRO A 89 19.59 -0.65 2.78
CA PRO A 89 20.98 -0.21 2.88
C PRO A 89 21.75 -0.16 1.54
N GLN A 90 21.23 -0.76 0.48
CA GLN A 90 21.81 -0.72 -0.87
C GLN A 90 21.37 0.52 -1.65
N VAL A 91 20.42 1.30 -1.12
CA VAL A 91 19.96 2.54 -1.71
C VAL A 91 20.87 3.69 -1.26
N GLU A 92 21.28 4.54 -2.20
CA GLU A 92 22.32 5.55 -1.96
C GLU A 92 21.86 6.60 -0.95
N ASN A 93 20.57 6.95 -0.97
CA ASN A 93 19.95 7.86 -0.02
C ASN A 93 18.41 7.80 -0.06
N TRP A 94 17.77 8.37 0.97
CA TRP A 94 16.32 8.45 1.14
C TRP A 94 15.60 9.09 -0.06
N ARG A 95 16.16 10.15 -0.65
CA ARG A 95 15.56 10.80 -1.82
C ARG A 95 15.51 9.86 -3.03
N GLN A 96 16.62 9.19 -3.33
CA GLN A 96 16.72 8.25 -4.44
C GLN A 96 15.76 7.07 -4.27
N PHE A 97 15.56 6.60 -3.04
CA PHE A 97 14.55 5.58 -2.72
C PHE A 97 13.19 6.00 -3.27
N TRP A 98 12.71 7.19 -2.89
CA TRP A 98 11.38 7.68 -3.29
C TRP A 98 11.27 7.96 -4.79
N THR A 99 12.33 8.49 -5.41
CA THR A 99 12.37 8.66 -6.86
C THR A 99 12.19 7.33 -7.61
N GLY A 100 12.80 6.25 -7.13
CA GLY A 100 12.63 4.91 -7.71
C GLY A 100 11.28 4.26 -7.39
N TRP A 101 10.69 4.59 -6.24
CA TRP A 101 9.45 3.99 -5.76
C TRP A 101 8.20 4.50 -6.51
N ILE A 102 8.10 5.81 -6.77
CA ILE A 102 6.94 6.43 -7.44
C ILE A 102 6.45 5.67 -8.70
N PRO A 103 7.29 5.40 -9.72
CA PRO A 103 6.81 4.75 -10.95
C PRO A 103 6.36 3.30 -10.73
N SER A 104 6.81 2.65 -9.65
CA SER A 104 6.37 1.29 -9.29
C SER A 104 5.01 1.28 -8.58
N THR A 105 4.61 2.40 -7.97
CA THR A 105 3.39 2.53 -7.18
C THR A 105 2.19 3.04 -7.99
N GLU A 106 2.40 3.95 -8.95
CA GLU A 106 1.30 4.49 -9.77
C GLU A 106 0.39 3.44 -10.45
N PRO A 107 0.88 2.26 -10.89
CA PRO A 107 0.00 1.18 -11.36
C PRO A 107 -0.97 0.64 -10.30
N TRP A 108 -0.59 0.62 -9.02
CA TRP A 108 -1.44 0.16 -7.93
C TRP A 108 -2.62 1.11 -7.68
N LEU A 109 -2.37 2.43 -7.67
CA LEU A 109 -3.43 3.43 -7.59
C LEU A 109 -4.44 3.25 -8.73
N ARG A 110 -3.96 3.13 -9.97
CA ARG A 110 -4.84 2.87 -11.13
C ARG A 110 -5.61 1.56 -11.02
N GLY A 111 -5.00 0.52 -10.46
CA GLY A 111 -5.68 -0.75 -10.16
C GLY A 111 -6.80 -0.59 -9.13
N MET A 112 -6.58 0.21 -8.09
CA MET A 112 -7.59 0.52 -7.07
C MET A 112 -8.72 1.39 -7.61
N GLU A 113 -8.43 2.42 -8.42
CA GLU A 113 -9.43 3.21 -9.14
C GLU A 113 -10.28 2.34 -10.07
N PHE A 114 -9.64 1.43 -10.80
CA PHE A 114 -10.35 0.46 -11.63
C PHE A 114 -11.23 -0.45 -10.77
N LEU A 115 -10.73 -1.02 -9.67
CA LEU A 115 -11.50 -1.82 -8.73
C LEU A 115 -12.73 -1.05 -8.24
N GLN A 116 -12.58 0.21 -7.84
CA GLN A 116 -13.67 1.07 -7.38
C GLN A 116 -14.75 1.24 -8.45
N SER A 117 -14.35 1.43 -9.71
CA SER A 117 -15.28 1.62 -10.84
C SER A 117 -16.17 0.40 -11.11
N ILE A 118 -15.71 -0.80 -10.71
CA ILE A 118 -16.44 -2.05 -10.88
C ILE A 118 -17.04 -2.58 -9.57
N SER A 119 -16.72 -1.98 -8.42
CA SER A 119 -17.24 -2.35 -7.10
C SER A 119 -18.72 -1.98 -6.91
N ASP A 120 -19.44 -2.82 -6.17
CA ASP A 120 -20.77 -2.50 -5.65
C ASP A 120 -20.69 -1.45 -4.53
N GLU A 121 -21.86 -0.99 -4.06
CA GLU A 121 -21.94 0.08 -3.06
C GLU A 121 -21.27 -0.29 -1.72
N ASP A 122 -21.41 -1.55 -1.31
CA ASP A 122 -20.85 -2.07 -0.06
C ASP A 122 -19.31 -2.11 -0.11
N ASP A 123 -18.73 -2.56 -1.23
CA ASP A 123 -17.27 -2.59 -1.40
C ASP A 123 -16.67 -1.20 -1.63
N ARG A 124 -17.42 -0.28 -2.26
CA ARG A 124 -16.90 1.01 -2.73
C ARG A 124 -16.33 1.85 -1.61
N THR A 125 -16.92 1.82 -0.42
CA THR A 125 -16.40 2.58 0.73
C THR A 125 -14.98 2.14 1.11
N GLY A 126 -14.75 0.83 1.24
CA GLY A 126 -13.42 0.29 1.55
C GLY A 126 -12.40 0.62 0.46
N VAL A 127 -12.77 0.48 -0.81
CA VAL A 127 -11.88 0.82 -1.93
C VAL A 127 -11.57 2.32 -1.98
N SER A 128 -12.52 3.18 -1.63
CA SER A 128 -12.32 4.64 -1.59
C SER A 128 -11.29 5.04 -0.53
N SER A 129 -11.33 4.42 0.66
CA SER A 129 -10.31 4.61 1.68
C SER A 129 -8.92 4.17 1.19
N LEU A 130 -8.83 3.07 0.45
CA LEU A 130 -7.56 2.58 -0.09
C LEU A 130 -6.94 3.54 -1.10
N ILE A 131 -7.76 4.06 -2.03
CA ILE A 131 -7.34 5.07 -3.01
C ILE A 131 -6.75 6.28 -2.29
N ARG A 132 -7.47 6.80 -1.29
CA ARG A 132 -7.01 7.95 -0.50
C ARG A 132 -5.67 7.69 0.20
N TYR A 133 -5.49 6.52 0.80
CA TYR A 133 -4.20 6.17 1.42
C TYR A 133 -3.09 6.11 0.38
N GLU A 134 -3.35 5.54 -0.80
CA GLU A 134 -2.35 5.44 -1.86
C GLU A 134 -1.98 6.79 -2.48
N GLU A 135 -2.97 7.67 -2.69
CA GLU A 135 -2.74 9.05 -3.10
C GLU A 135 -1.85 9.79 -2.10
N CYS A 136 -2.15 9.65 -0.80
CA CYS A 136 -1.34 10.21 0.28
C CYS A 136 0.10 9.68 0.26
N LEU A 137 0.30 8.37 0.04
CA LEU A 137 1.64 7.78 -0.08
C LEU A 137 2.41 8.31 -1.29
N LEU A 138 1.74 8.51 -2.44
CA LEU A 138 2.35 9.08 -3.64
C LEU A 138 2.73 10.54 -3.43
N ASP A 139 1.88 11.34 -2.78
CA ASP A 139 2.18 12.73 -2.48
C ASP A 139 3.31 12.87 -1.48
N PHE A 140 3.33 12.02 -0.46
CA PHE A 140 4.47 11.88 0.44
C PHE A 140 5.75 11.56 -0.33
N ALA A 141 5.75 10.51 -1.16
CA ALA A 141 6.91 10.13 -1.96
C ALA A 141 7.42 11.27 -2.85
N ARG A 142 6.51 12.06 -3.44
CA ARG A 142 6.85 13.24 -4.26
C ARG A 142 7.53 14.32 -3.43
N LEU A 143 7.02 14.64 -2.24
CA LEU A 143 7.64 15.60 -1.33
C LEU A 143 9.06 15.16 -0.92
N GLU A 144 9.20 13.90 -0.48
CA GLU A 144 10.50 13.34 -0.09
C GLU A 144 11.49 13.29 -1.26
N SER A 145 11.02 12.96 -2.47
CA SER A 145 11.85 12.92 -3.67
C SER A 145 12.38 14.29 -4.10
N THR A 146 11.71 15.37 -3.71
CA THR A 146 12.13 16.76 -3.99
C THR A 146 12.83 17.41 -2.80
N GLY A 147 12.79 16.78 -1.63
CA GLY A 147 13.28 17.35 -0.37
C GLY A 147 12.40 18.50 0.15
N ALA A 148 11.11 18.48 -0.18
CA ALA A 148 10.14 19.43 0.34
C ALA A 148 9.66 18.98 1.73
N ASP A 149 9.42 19.95 2.62
CA ASP A 149 8.97 19.68 3.98
C ASP A 149 7.52 19.21 4.03
N GLY A 150 7.14 18.57 5.15
CA GLY A 150 5.74 18.26 5.48
C GLY A 150 5.24 16.89 5.05
N GLY A 151 6.07 16.07 4.40
CA GLY A 151 5.71 14.72 3.99
C GLY A 151 5.20 13.84 5.14
N THR A 152 5.96 13.76 6.24
CA THR A 152 5.56 12.93 7.39
C THR A 152 4.24 13.38 8.02
N ALA A 153 3.98 14.69 8.11
CA ALA A 153 2.73 15.22 8.66
C ALA A 153 1.52 14.86 7.79
N LEU A 154 1.71 14.77 6.47
CA LEU A 154 0.67 14.31 5.53
C LEU A 154 0.25 12.87 5.86
N LEU A 155 1.22 11.96 6.04
CA LEU A 155 0.95 10.57 6.43
C LEU A 155 0.20 10.48 7.77
N GLU A 156 0.61 11.25 8.78
CA GLU A 156 -0.03 11.24 10.10
C GLU A 156 -1.48 11.74 10.06
N SER A 157 -1.76 12.74 9.20
CA SER A 157 -3.11 13.28 9.02
C SER A 157 -4.06 12.25 8.43
N VAL A 158 -3.62 11.45 7.44
CA VAL A 158 -4.51 10.51 6.76
C VAL A 158 -4.98 9.36 7.66
N ILE A 159 -4.20 9.04 8.70
CA ILE A 159 -4.50 7.99 9.69
C ILE A 159 -5.44 8.49 10.80
N SER A 160 -5.50 9.80 11.05
CA SER A 160 -6.18 10.39 12.21
C SER A 160 -7.64 10.77 11.97
N GLU A 161 -8.18 10.51 10.77
CA GLU A 161 -9.57 10.76 10.38
C GLU A 161 -10.45 9.50 10.49
#